data_AF-A0A5D3FUA2-F1
#
_entry.id   AF-A0A5D3FUA2-F1
#
_cell.length_a   1.000
_cell.length_b   1.000
_cell.length_c   1.000
_cell.angle_alpha   90.00
_cell.angle_beta   90.00
_cell.angle_gamma   90.00
#
_symmetry.space_group_name_H-M   'P 1'
#
loop_
_entity.id
_entity.type
_entity.pdbx_description
1 polymer ?
#
loop_
_entity_poly.entity_id
_entity_poly.type
_entity_poly.pdbx_seq_one_letter_code
_entity_poly.pdbx_strand_id
1 'polypeptide(L)'
;MALFNECVSNGDFSALLAEFAPDAVVKFENVPGAGTLEFQGLRAITKAYERQPPDDKIDLTTEAFEDGESIVVPFAWRADGSTGVMRLTYADGRLAQMVVIFD
;
A
#
# COMPACT_ATOMS: atom_id res chain seq x y z
N MET A 1 -4.39 -7.36 4.97
CA MET A 1 -3.82 -6.98 6.28
C MET A 1 -2.77 -7.96 6.76
N ALA A 2 -3.11 -9.24 6.93
CA ALA A 2 -2.15 -10.24 7.44
C ALA A 2 -0.83 -10.27 6.64
N LEU A 3 -0.91 -10.31 5.30
CA LEU A 3 0.28 -10.35 4.44
C LEU A 3 1.21 -9.13 4.61
N PHE A 4 0.68 -7.91 4.56
CA PHE A 4 1.50 -6.70 4.71
C PHE A 4 2.21 -6.66 6.07
N ASN A 5 1.48 -6.89 7.16
CA ASN A 5 2.06 -6.87 8.50
C ASN A 5 3.06 -8.02 8.73
N GLU A 6 2.87 -9.14 8.05
CA GLU A 6 3.84 -10.24 8.03
C GLU A 6 5.13 -9.83 7.30
N CYS A 7 5.02 -9.24 6.10
CA CYS A 7 6.15 -8.68 5.36
C CYS A 7 6.93 -7.62 6.16
N VAL A 8 6.24 -6.73 6.88
CA VAL A 8 6.90 -5.77 7.78
C VAL A 8 7.62 -6.49 8.92
N SER A 9 7.06 -7.58 9.45
CA SER A 9 7.67 -8.32 10.56
C SER A 9 8.96 -9.04 10.18
N ASN A 10 9.02 -9.58 8.96
CA ASN A 10 10.15 -10.39 8.50
C ASN A 10 11.09 -9.62 7.55
N GLY A 11 10.70 -8.44 7.09
CA GLY A 11 11.45 -7.63 6.13
C GLY A 11 11.41 -8.15 4.70
N ASP A 12 10.58 -9.16 4.41
CA ASP A 12 10.44 -9.79 3.10
C ASP A 12 9.10 -9.42 2.46
N PHE A 13 9.17 -8.55 1.46
CA PHE A 13 8.03 -8.06 0.69
C PHE A 13 7.83 -8.81 -0.62
N SER A 14 8.61 -9.86 -0.91
CA SER A 14 8.55 -10.56 -2.19
C SER A 14 7.16 -11.11 -2.51
N ALA A 15 6.49 -11.70 -1.52
CA ALA A 15 5.12 -12.21 -1.66
C ALA A 15 4.11 -11.09 -1.94
N LEU A 16 4.22 -9.95 -1.25
CA LEU A 16 3.36 -8.79 -1.49
C LEU A 16 3.60 -8.21 -2.90
N LEU A 17 4.87 -8.05 -3.29
CA LEU A 17 5.24 -7.51 -4.60
C LEU A 17 4.81 -8.42 -5.76
N ALA A 18 4.66 -9.72 -5.52
CA ALA A 18 4.16 -10.67 -6.51
C ALA A 18 2.67 -10.49 -6.85
N GLU A 19 1.89 -9.78 -6.01
CA GLU A 19 0.48 -9.47 -6.29
C GLU A 19 0.30 -8.36 -7.34
N PHE A 20 1.30 -7.50 -7.50
CA PHE A 20 1.24 -6.35 -8.41
C PHE A 20 1.30 -6.75 -9.88
N ALA A 21 0.54 -6.05 -10.71
CA ALA A 21 0.66 -6.12 -12.16
C ALA A 21 2.03 -5.55 -12.61
N PRO A 22 2.60 -6.00 -13.75
CA PRO A 22 3.87 -5.50 -14.25
C PRO A 22 3.92 -3.97 -14.45
N ASP A 23 2.78 -3.39 -14.83
CA ASP A 23 2.54 -1.97 -15.09
C ASP A 23 1.80 -1.25 -13.95
N ALA A 24 1.70 -1.88 -12.78
CA ALA A 24 0.97 -1.32 -11.65
C ALA A 24 1.47 0.06 -11.22
N VAL A 25 0.58 0.85 -10.64
CA VAL A 25 0.90 2.17 -10.10
C VAL A 25 0.73 2.17 -8.58
N VAL A 26 1.73 2.66 -7.87
CA VAL A 26 1.64 2.94 -6.43
C VAL A 26 1.74 4.43 -6.22
N LYS A 27 0.76 5.01 -5.53
CA LYS A 27 0.70 6.42 -5.21
C LYS A 27 0.53 6.63 -3.72
N PHE A 28 1.26 7.60 -3.17
CA PHE A 28 1.09 8.10 -1.82
C PHE A 28 0.65 9.55 -1.89
N GLU A 29 -0.48 9.89 -1.29
CA GLU A 29 -1.06 11.23 -1.28
C GLU A 29 -1.03 11.81 0.14
N ASN A 30 -0.83 13.13 0.26
CA ASN A 30 -0.72 13.84 1.53
C ASN A 30 0.39 13.32 2.45
N VAL A 31 1.49 12.82 1.88
CA VAL A 31 2.64 12.37 2.66
C VAL A 31 3.19 13.55 3.48
N PRO A 32 3.26 13.45 4.83
CA PRO A 32 3.77 14.52 5.67
C PRO A 32 5.18 14.96 5.24
N GLY A 33 5.31 16.23 4.83
CA GLY A 33 6.58 16.82 4.40
C GLY A 33 7.05 16.50 2.97
N ALA A 34 6.39 15.59 2.25
CA ALA A 34 6.78 15.19 0.88
C ALA A 34 5.67 15.42 -0.17
N GLY A 35 4.42 15.59 0.25
CA GLY A 35 3.29 15.83 -0.66
C GLY A 35 2.83 14.55 -1.35
N THR A 36 3.08 14.42 -2.65
CA THR A 36 2.65 13.26 -3.45
C THR A 36 3.84 12.51 -4.00
N LEU A 37 3.84 11.18 -3.85
CA LEU A 37 4.83 10.28 -4.42
C LEU A 37 4.13 9.28 -5.33
N GLU A 38 4.74 8.94 -6.46
CA GLU A 38 4.19 7.99 -7.42
C GLU A 38 5.31 7.10 -7.99
N PHE A 39 5.02 5.81 -8.10
CA PHE A 39 5.90 4.79 -8.65
C PHE A 39 5.14 4.00 -9.72
N GLN A 40 5.64 4.03 -10.95
CA GLN A 40 5.02 3.36 -12.08
C GLN A 40 5.77 2.10 -12.49
N GLY A 41 5.05 0.99 -12.55
CA GLY A 41 5.52 -0.33 -12.91
C GLY A 41 6.21 -1.07 -11.75
N LEU A 42 6.12 -2.39 -11.77
CA LEU A 42 6.63 -3.28 -10.72
C LEU A 42 8.11 -3.00 -10.40
N ARG A 43 8.93 -2.72 -11.41
CA ARG A 43 10.35 -2.40 -11.21
C ARG A 43 10.58 -1.15 -10.36
N ALA A 44 9.77 -0.10 -10.53
CA ALA A 44 9.90 1.12 -9.74
C ALA A 44 9.43 0.88 -8.30
N ILE A 45 8.33 0.14 -8.16
CA ILE A 45 7.74 -0.23 -6.86
C ILE A 45 8.73 -1.09 -6.05
N THR A 46 9.28 -2.15 -6.64
CA THR A 46 10.28 -3.00 -5.97
C THR A 46 11.48 -2.18 -5.49
N LYS A 47 12.01 -1.28 -6.32
CA LYS A 47 13.12 -0.41 -5.93
C LYS A 47 12.75 0.54 -4.78
N ALA A 48 11.49 0.99 -4.70
CA ALA A 48 11.03 1.81 -3.59
C ALA A 48 11.03 1.01 -2.28
N TYR A 49 10.49 -0.21 -2.30
CA TYR A 49 10.52 -1.13 -1.16
C TYR A 49 11.94 -1.54 -0.76
N GLU A 50 12.87 -1.72 -1.69
CA GLU A 50 14.28 -2.00 -1.39
C GLU A 50 14.99 -0.81 -0.72
N ARG A 51 14.66 0.42 -1.13
CA ARG A 51 15.31 1.64 -0.62
C ARG A 51 14.75 2.10 0.71
N GLN A 52 13.43 2.02 0.85
CA GLN A 52 12.68 2.50 2.00
C GLN A 52 11.50 1.56 2.25
N PRO A 53 11.76 0.35 2.76
CA PRO A 53 10.70 -0.57 3.11
C PRO A 53 9.82 0.04 4.22
N PRO A 54 8.51 -0.24 4.23
CA PRO A 54 7.68 0.07 5.39
C PRO A 54 8.24 -0.61 6.65
N ASP A 55 8.36 0.15 7.73
CA ASP A 55 8.90 -0.28 9.02
C ASP A 55 7.81 -0.39 10.11
N ASP A 56 6.60 0.06 9.82
CA ASP A 56 5.46 -0.03 10.73
C ASP A 56 4.31 -0.87 10.16
N LYS A 57 3.55 -1.44 11.09
CA LYS A 57 2.36 -2.23 10.82
C LYS A 57 1.14 -1.34 10.85
N ILE A 58 0.07 -1.83 10.25
CA ILE A 58 -1.21 -1.14 10.22
C ILE A 58 -2.32 -2.01 10.81
N ASP A 59 -3.27 -1.38 11.49
CA ASP A 59 -4.52 -1.98 11.93
C ASP A 59 -5.68 -1.40 11.14
N LEU A 60 -6.68 -2.25 10.85
CA LEU A 60 -7.92 -1.75 10.26
C LEU A 60 -8.69 -0.93 11.29
N THR A 61 -9.07 0.28 10.90
CA THR A 61 -9.97 1.11 11.73
C THR A 61 -11.42 0.74 11.49
N THR A 62 -11.76 0.23 10.31
CA THR A 62 -13.07 -0.35 9.96
C THR A 62 -12.92 -1.52 9.00
N GLU A 63 -14.01 -2.23 8.73
CA GLU A 63 -14.03 -3.22 7.65
C GLU A 63 -13.73 -2.55 6.30
N ALA A 64 -13.03 -3.28 5.44
CA ALA A 64 -12.81 -2.86 4.06
C ALA A 64 -14.12 -2.91 3.28
N PHE A 65 -14.29 -2.01 2.32
CA PHE A 65 -15.52 -1.91 1.53
C PHE A 65 -15.20 -1.58 0.07
N GLU A 66 -16.15 -1.88 -0.81
CA GLU A 66 -16.05 -1.53 -2.24
C GLU A 66 -16.53 -0.08 -2.45
N ASP A 67 -15.77 0.68 -3.24
CA ASP A 67 -16.11 2.01 -3.72
C ASP A 67 -15.81 2.07 -5.23
N GLY A 68 -16.86 1.87 -6.03
CA GLY A 68 -16.73 1.71 -7.48
C GLY A 68 -15.89 0.48 -7.84
N GLU A 69 -14.78 0.71 -8.55
CA GLU A 69 -13.84 -0.35 -8.97
C GLU A 69 -12.73 -0.61 -7.95
N SER A 70 -12.75 0.08 -6.81
CA SER A 70 -11.70 0.00 -5.80
C SER A 70 -12.19 -0.65 -4.51
N ILE A 71 -11.30 -1.40 -3.87
CA ILE A 71 -11.45 -1.81 -2.47
C ILE A 71 -10.79 -0.76 -1.60
N VAL A 72 -11.54 -0.16 -0.68
CA VAL A 72 -11.07 0.83 0.27
C VAL A 72 -10.79 0.16 1.60
N VAL A 73 -9.60 0.41 2.14
CA VAL A 73 -9.10 -0.18 3.38
C VAL A 73 -8.69 0.96 4.32
N PRO A 74 -9.59 1.38 5.23
CA PRO A 74 -9.26 2.34 6.28
C PRO A 74 -8.31 1.73 7.31
N PHE A 75 -7.25 2.45 7.67
CA PHE A 75 -6.23 1.94 8.58
C PHE A 75 -5.68 3.00 9.53
N ALA A 76 -4.99 2.51 10.56
CA ALA A 76 -4.15 3.30 11.45
C ALA A 76 -2.77 2.64 11.55
N TRP A 77 -1.71 3.44 11.56
CA TRP A 77 -0.35 3.02 11.87
C TRP A 77 -0.24 2.59 13.33
N ARG A 78 0.44 1.48 13.61
CA ARG A 78 0.57 0.96 14.99
C ARG A 78 1.53 1.78 15.84
N ALA A 79 2.53 2.42 15.23
CA ALA A 79 3.54 3.16 15.95
C ALA A 79 3.01 4.44 16.58
N ASP A 80 2.19 5.22 15.86
CA ASP A 80 1.75 6.55 16.28
C ASP A 80 0.23 6.76 16.21
N GLY A 81 -0.53 5.81 15.67
CA GLY A 81 -1.98 5.90 15.54
C GLY A 81 -2.45 6.82 14.41
N SER A 82 -1.55 7.35 13.59
CA SER A 82 -1.92 8.18 12.43
C SER A 82 -2.75 7.36 11.44
N THR A 83 -3.76 7.97 10.84
CA THR A 83 -4.77 7.28 10.02
C THR A 83 -4.59 7.57 8.54
N GLY A 84 -5.22 6.72 7.74
CA GLY A 84 -5.34 6.94 6.31
C GLY A 84 -6.25 5.90 5.67
N VAL A 85 -6.35 6.00 4.35
CA VAL A 85 -7.09 5.04 3.53
C VAL A 85 -6.19 4.48 2.44
N MET A 86 -6.23 3.17 2.25
CA MET A 86 -5.58 2.50 1.14
C MET A 86 -6.65 2.04 0.14
N ARG A 87 -6.55 2.49 -1.10
CA ARG A 87 -7.44 2.12 -2.21
C ARG A 87 -6.72 1.16 -3.14
N LEU A 88 -7.32 0.01 -3.38
CA LEU A 88 -6.76 -1.07 -4.19
C LEU A 88 -7.67 -1.30 -5.40
N THR A 89 -7.10 -1.20 -6.60
CA THR A 89 -7.80 -1.50 -7.86
C THR A 89 -7.14 -2.70 -8.51
N TYR A 90 -7.93 -3.69 -8.88
CA TYR A 90 -7.45 -4.91 -9.51
C TYR A 90 -7.84 -4.93 -10.99
N ALA A 91 -6.93 -5.41 -11.85
CA ALA A 91 -7.19 -5.68 -13.25
C ALA A 91 -6.60 -7.06 -13.60
N ASP A 92 -7.33 -7.88 -14.32
CA ASP A 92 -6.93 -9.25 -14.70
C ASP A 92 -6.45 -10.11 -13.51
N GLY A 93 -7.07 -9.92 -12.35
CA GLY A 93 -6.73 -10.63 -11.11
C GLY A 93 -5.41 -10.22 -10.45
N ARG A 94 -4.79 -9.11 -10.90
CA ARG A 94 -3.56 -8.53 -10.33
C ARG A 94 -3.84 -7.16 -9.76
N LEU A 95 -3.05 -6.73 -8.77
CA LEU A 95 -3.14 -5.39 -8.21
C LEU A 95 -2.58 -4.38 -9.22
N ALA A 96 -3.46 -3.64 -9.88
CA ALA A 96 -3.12 -2.67 -10.92
C ALA A 96 -2.84 -1.28 -10.34
N GLN A 97 -3.52 -0.91 -9.25
CA GLN A 97 -3.27 0.36 -8.58
C GLN A 97 -3.40 0.23 -7.07
N MET A 98 -2.46 0.83 -6.34
CA MET A 98 -2.54 1.04 -4.90
C MET A 98 -2.34 2.53 -4.60
N VAL A 99 -3.34 3.17 -4.02
CA VAL A 99 -3.26 4.56 -3.56
C VAL A 99 -3.38 4.59 -2.06
N VAL A 100 -2.36 5.09 -1.38
CA VAL A 100 -2.39 5.33 0.08
C VAL A 100 -2.56 6.83 0.29
N ILE A 101 -3.60 7.22 0.99
CA ILE A 101 -3.94 8.61 1.29
C ILE A 101 -3.82 8.78 2.80
N PHE A 102 -2.92 9.65 3.23
CA PHE A 102 -2.75 9.99 4.64
C PHE A 102 -3.74 11.12 5.01
N ASP A 103 -4.26 11.06 6.24
CA ASP A 103 -5.17 12.07 6.79
C ASP A 103 -4.44 13.28 7.41
#